data_AF-A0A6L7CG63-F1
#
_entry.id   AF-A0A6L7CG63-F1
#
_cell.length_a   1.000
_cell.length_b   1.000
_cell.length_c   1.000
_cell.angle_alpha   90.00
_cell.angle_beta   90.00
_cell.angle_gamma   90.00
#
_symmetry.space_group_name_H-M   'P 1'
#
loop_
_entity.id
_entity.type
_entity.pdbx_description
1 polymer ?
#
loop_
_entity_poly.entity_id
_entity_poly.type
_entity_poly.pdbx_seq_one_letter_code
_entity_poly.pdbx_strand_id
1 'polypeptide(L)'
;ILELEHMGLPFSRLDDGRIYQRPFGGQSKNFGGEQAARTAAAADRTGHALLHTLYQQNLKNHTTIFSEWYALDLVKNQDGAVVGCTALCIETGEVVYFKARATVLATGGAGRIYQSTTNAHINTGDGVGMAIRAGVPMQDMEMWQFHPTGIAGAGVLVTEGCRGEGGYLLNKHGERFMERYAPNAKDLAGRDVVARSIMIEIREGRGCDGPWGPHAKLKLDHLGKEVLESRLPGILELSRTFAHVDPVKEPIPVIPTCHYMMGGIPTKVTGQALTVNEKGEDVVVPGLFAVGEIACVSVHGANRLGGNSLLDLVVFGRAAGLHLQESIAEQGALRDASESDVEASLDRLNRWNNNRNGEDPVAIRKALQECMQHNFSVFREGDAMAKGLE
;
A
#
# COMPACT_ATOMS: atom_id res chain seq x y z
N ILE A 1 3.54 -17.15 7.04
CA ILE A 1 5.03 -17.24 6.93
C ILE A 1 5.46 -18.67 6.66
N LEU A 2 5.28 -19.62 7.59
CA LEU A 2 5.74 -21.01 7.40
C LEU A 2 5.11 -21.68 6.16
N GLU A 3 3.82 -21.47 5.93
CA GLU A 3 3.16 -21.98 4.71
C GLU A 3 3.81 -21.45 3.42
N LEU A 4 4.23 -20.18 3.39
CA LEU A 4 4.93 -19.61 2.23
C LEU A 4 6.33 -20.23 2.06
N GLU A 5 7.00 -20.55 3.16
CA GLU A 5 8.29 -21.22 3.12
C GLU A 5 8.15 -22.65 2.57
N HIS A 6 7.11 -23.38 2.98
CA HIS A 6 6.76 -24.68 2.39
C HIS A 6 6.35 -24.57 0.89
N MET A 7 5.82 -23.43 0.46
CA MET A 7 5.57 -23.13 -0.96
C MET A 7 6.86 -22.82 -1.75
N GLY A 8 8.01 -22.72 -1.08
CA GLY A 8 9.31 -22.44 -1.68
C GLY A 8 9.76 -21.00 -1.63
N LEU A 9 9.17 -20.14 -0.77
CA LEU A 9 9.62 -18.75 -0.64
C LEU A 9 11.07 -18.73 -0.10
N PRO A 10 12.03 -18.13 -0.84
CA PRO A 10 13.45 -18.16 -0.51
C PRO A 10 13.82 -17.14 0.59
N PHE A 11 13.31 -17.35 1.80
CA PHE A 11 13.72 -16.55 2.95
C PHE A 11 15.23 -16.67 3.21
N SER A 12 15.85 -15.56 3.62
CA SER A 12 17.19 -15.57 4.17
C SER A 12 17.22 -16.44 5.44
N ARG A 13 18.39 -16.98 5.80
CA ARG A 13 18.53 -17.94 6.89
C ARG A 13 19.43 -17.43 8.01
N LEU A 14 19.16 -17.92 9.22
CA LEU A 14 20.08 -17.93 10.35
C LEU A 14 21.04 -19.12 10.21
N ASP A 15 22.08 -19.15 11.05
CA ASP A 15 23.11 -20.21 11.04
C ASP A 15 22.53 -21.60 11.31
N ASP A 16 21.42 -21.67 12.06
CA ASP A 16 20.71 -22.91 12.36
C ASP A 16 19.68 -23.33 11.28
N GLY A 17 19.66 -22.63 10.14
CA GLY A 17 18.77 -22.92 9.01
C GLY A 17 17.34 -22.40 9.15
N ARG A 18 16.98 -21.76 10.28
CA ARG A 18 15.67 -21.12 10.42
C ARG A 18 15.58 -19.83 9.60
N ILE A 19 14.35 -19.35 9.42
CA ILE A 19 14.06 -18.09 8.73
C ILE A 19 14.70 -16.92 9.50
N TYR A 20 15.50 -16.13 8.79
CA TYR A 20 16.07 -14.89 9.32
C TYR A 20 14.97 -13.84 9.57
N GLN A 21 15.05 -13.18 10.71
CA GLN A 21 14.20 -12.06 11.10
C GLN A 21 15.05 -10.85 11.48
N ARG A 22 14.64 -9.66 11.04
CA ARG A 22 15.32 -8.39 11.34
C ARG A 22 14.50 -7.47 12.24
N PRO A 23 15.15 -6.53 12.96
CA PRO A 23 14.46 -5.41 13.60
C PRO A 23 13.70 -4.56 12.58
N PHE A 24 12.62 -3.94 13.03
CA PHE A 24 11.80 -3.03 12.24
C PHE A 24 11.07 -2.03 13.14
N GLY A 25 10.48 -0.99 12.55
CA GLY A 25 9.82 0.08 13.30
C GLY A 25 8.65 -0.42 14.16
N GLY A 26 8.57 0.06 15.41
CA GLY A 26 7.45 -0.20 16.33
C GLY A 26 7.33 -1.66 16.79
N GLN A 27 8.45 -2.39 16.87
CA GLN A 27 8.47 -3.77 17.36
C GLN A 27 9.16 -3.86 18.72
N SER A 28 8.44 -4.32 19.74
CA SER A 28 8.97 -4.51 21.10
C SER A 28 8.64 -5.89 21.65
N LYS A 29 9.45 -6.35 22.61
CA LYS A 29 9.16 -7.50 23.48
C LYS A 29 8.39 -7.01 24.71
N ASN A 30 7.76 -7.93 25.44
CA ASN A 30 7.18 -7.66 26.77
C ASN A 30 6.25 -6.42 26.82
N PHE A 31 5.35 -6.28 25.83
CA PHE A 31 4.34 -5.21 25.77
C PHE A 31 4.90 -3.77 25.83
N GLY A 32 6.00 -3.49 25.13
CA GLY A 32 6.59 -2.14 25.09
C GLY A 32 8.01 -2.05 25.67
N GLY A 33 8.63 -3.18 25.98
CA GLY A 33 10.01 -3.27 26.45
C GLY A 33 11.03 -3.17 25.31
N GLU A 34 12.06 -4.01 25.39
CA GLU A 34 13.20 -4.02 24.45
C GLU A 34 12.78 -4.18 22.98
N GLN A 35 13.56 -3.61 22.05
CA GLN A 35 13.40 -3.81 20.61
C GLN A 35 13.30 -5.30 20.24
N ALA A 36 12.28 -5.65 19.45
CA ALA A 36 12.13 -6.97 18.87
C ALA A 36 12.69 -7.04 17.44
N ALA A 37 12.91 -8.27 16.95
CA ALA A 37 13.31 -8.55 15.58
C ALA A 37 12.41 -9.67 15.02
N ARG A 38 11.25 -9.31 14.47
CA ARG A 38 10.25 -10.29 14.00
C ARG A 38 9.86 -10.16 12.53
N THR A 39 10.48 -9.26 11.78
CA THR A 39 10.23 -9.14 10.33
C THR A 39 11.04 -10.19 9.58
N ALA A 40 10.39 -11.29 9.18
CA ALA A 40 10.98 -12.30 8.30
C ALA A 40 11.29 -11.71 6.92
N ALA A 41 12.47 -12.00 6.38
CA ALA A 41 12.94 -11.33 5.16
C ALA A 41 13.71 -12.26 4.20
N ALA A 42 13.55 -12.01 2.90
CA ALA A 42 14.43 -12.48 1.83
C ALA A 42 15.24 -11.28 1.34
N ALA A 43 16.42 -11.08 1.94
CA ALA A 43 17.20 -9.84 1.83
C ALA A 43 16.28 -8.61 1.98
N ASP A 44 16.36 -7.63 1.10
CA ASP A 44 15.42 -6.49 1.00
C ASP A 44 14.45 -6.61 -0.18
N ARG A 45 14.29 -7.82 -0.75
CA ARG A 45 13.41 -8.13 -1.90
C ARG A 45 12.25 -9.06 -1.53
N THR A 46 11.77 -8.96 -0.29
CA THR A 46 10.76 -9.89 0.25
C THR A 46 9.44 -9.85 -0.51
N GLY A 47 8.99 -8.67 -0.95
CA GLY A 47 7.79 -8.54 -1.79
C GLY A 47 7.92 -9.24 -3.15
N HIS A 48 9.10 -9.12 -3.79
CA HIS A 48 9.40 -9.81 -5.04
C HIS A 48 9.36 -11.33 -4.85
N ALA A 49 10.08 -11.85 -3.85
CA ALA A 49 10.09 -13.28 -3.54
C ALA A 49 8.67 -13.82 -3.26
N LEU A 50 7.90 -13.10 -2.44
CA LEU A 50 6.51 -13.45 -2.12
C LEU A 50 5.63 -13.55 -3.36
N LEU A 51 5.63 -12.52 -4.20
CA LEU A 51 4.73 -12.45 -5.35
C LEU A 51 5.06 -13.53 -6.38
N HIS A 52 6.35 -13.76 -6.66
CA HIS A 52 6.77 -14.83 -7.55
C HIS A 52 6.40 -16.22 -7.02
N THR A 53 6.62 -16.49 -5.72
CA THR A 53 6.22 -17.76 -5.11
C THR A 53 4.71 -17.98 -5.21
N LEU A 54 3.89 -16.97 -4.90
CA LEU A 54 2.44 -17.09 -5.00
C LEU A 54 1.97 -17.30 -6.45
N TYR A 55 2.59 -16.63 -7.42
CA TYR A 55 2.28 -16.84 -8.83
C TYR A 55 2.64 -18.27 -9.28
N GLN A 56 3.81 -18.79 -8.88
CA GLN A 56 4.19 -20.18 -9.14
C GLN A 56 3.21 -21.18 -8.54
N GLN A 57 2.69 -20.93 -7.33
CA GLN A 57 1.66 -21.77 -6.74
C GLN A 57 0.33 -21.69 -7.50
N ASN A 58 -0.03 -20.52 -8.04
CA ASN A 58 -1.20 -20.40 -8.92
C ASN A 58 -1.05 -21.20 -10.21
N LEU A 59 0.14 -21.18 -10.83
CA LEU A 59 0.43 -22.03 -11.99
C LEU A 59 0.30 -23.51 -11.65
N LYS A 60 0.86 -23.95 -10.51
CA LYS A 60 0.75 -25.32 -10.01
C LYS A 60 -0.71 -25.72 -9.75
N ASN A 61 -1.52 -24.79 -9.27
CA ASN A 61 -2.94 -25.00 -9.01
C ASN A 61 -3.81 -24.86 -10.27
N HIS A 62 -3.24 -24.53 -11.43
CA HIS A 62 -3.96 -24.26 -12.67
C HIS A 62 -5.08 -23.21 -12.51
N THR A 63 -4.83 -22.20 -11.66
CA THR A 63 -5.77 -21.10 -11.45
C THR A 63 -6.04 -20.41 -12.79
N THR A 64 -7.32 -20.15 -13.09
CA THR A 64 -7.70 -19.38 -14.29
C THR A 64 -7.33 -17.92 -14.09
N ILE A 65 -6.37 -17.43 -14.88
CA ILE A 65 -5.87 -16.05 -14.80
C ILE A 65 -6.23 -15.32 -16.09
N PHE A 66 -7.03 -14.29 -15.96
CA PHE A 66 -7.30 -13.31 -17.01
C PHE A 66 -6.28 -12.17 -16.87
N SER A 67 -5.07 -12.40 -17.40
CA SER A 67 -3.99 -11.40 -17.34
C SER A 67 -4.29 -10.22 -18.25
N GLU A 68 -4.00 -9.01 -17.79
CA GLU A 68 -4.24 -7.75 -18.52
C GLU A 68 -5.72 -7.49 -18.87
N TRP A 69 -6.59 -7.81 -17.91
CA TRP A 69 -7.99 -7.38 -17.92
C TRP A 69 -8.19 -6.24 -16.92
N TYR A 70 -8.81 -5.16 -17.37
CA TYR A 70 -9.05 -3.97 -16.58
C TYR A 70 -10.51 -3.97 -16.09
N ALA A 71 -10.72 -4.24 -14.80
CA ALA A 71 -12.05 -4.15 -14.20
C ALA A 71 -12.56 -2.70 -14.26
N LEU A 72 -13.78 -2.52 -14.76
CA LEU A 72 -14.39 -1.22 -14.98
C LEU A 72 -15.21 -0.81 -13.76
N ASP A 73 -16.32 -1.49 -13.51
CA ASP A 73 -17.25 -1.19 -12.43
C ASP A 73 -17.95 -2.46 -11.94
N LEU A 74 -18.42 -2.42 -10.69
CA LEU A 74 -19.20 -3.50 -10.09
C LEU A 74 -20.59 -3.54 -10.71
N VAL A 75 -21.13 -4.74 -10.91
CA VAL A 75 -22.52 -4.94 -11.35
C VAL A 75 -23.36 -5.23 -10.11
N LYS A 76 -24.39 -4.40 -9.88
CA LYS A 76 -25.37 -4.60 -8.81
C LYS A 76 -26.69 -5.07 -9.39
N ASN A 77 -27.35 -6.03 -8.75
CA ASN A 77 -28.72 -6.38 -9.10
C ASN A 77 -29.72 -5.42 -8.44
N GLN A 78 -31.00 -5.61 -8.76
CA GLN A 78 -32.12 -4.85 -8.20
C GLN A 78 -32.33 -4.96 -6.68
N ASP A 79 -31.69 -5.92 -6.00
CA ASP A 79 -31.73 -6.06 -4.54
C ASP A 79 -30.54 -5.35 -3.84
N GLY A 80 -29.69 -4.67 -4.62
CA GLY A 80 -28.50 -3.96 -4.14
C GLY A 80 -27.28 -4.85 -3.89
N ALA A 81 -27.35 -6.16 -4.22
CA ALA A 81 -26.24 -7.09 -4.10
C ALA A 81 -25.27 -6.97 -5.27
N VAL A 82 -23.97 -7.20 -5.02
CA VAL A 82 -22.96 -7.26 -6.07
C VAL A 82 -22.94 -8.66 -6.68
N VAL A 83 -23.05 -8.75 -8.01
CA VAL A 83 -23.15 -10.02 -8.75
C VAL A 83 -22.06 -10.19 -9.81
N GLY A 84 -21.00 -9.40 -9.72
CA GLY A 84 -19.83 -9.46 -10.60
C GLY A 84 -19.27 -8.09 -10.93
N CYS A 85 -18.53 -8.01 -12.03
CA CYS A 85 -18.04 -6.76 -12.59
C CYS A 85 -17.97 -6.84 -14.12
N THR A 86 -17.97 -5.68 -14.77
CA THR A 86 -17.54 -5.58 -16.18
C THR A 86 -16.04 -5.33 -16.24
N ALA A 87 -15.38 -5.86 -17.26
CA ALA A 87 -13.95 -5.68 -17.48
C ALA A 87 -13.64 -5.53 -18.97
N LEU A 88 -12.61 -4.75 -19.25
CA LEU A 88 -12.05 -4.52 -20.58
C LEU A 88 -10.78 -5.38 -20.76
N CYS A 89 -10.76 -6.23 -21.78
CA CYS A 89 -9.54 -6.90 -22.24
C CYS A 89 -8.63 -5.85 -22.89
N ILE A 90 -7.46 -5.60 -22.31
CA ILE A 90 -6.53 -4.59 -22.81
C ILE A 90 -5.99 -4.99 -24.20
N GLU A 91 -5.77 -6.28 -24.42
CA GLU A 91 -5.23 -6.80 -25.68
C GLU A 91 -6.20 -6.61 -26.86
N THR A 92 -7.48 -6.92 -26.66
CA THR A 92 -8.45 -7.01 -27.77
C THR A 92 -9.44 -5.84 -27.81
N GLY A 93 -9.58 -5.10 -26.71
CA GLY A 93 -10.65 -4.11 -26.53
C GLY A 93 -12.02 -4.73 -26.24
N GLU A 94 -12.13 -6.05 -26.09
CA GLU A 94 -13.37 -6.74 -25.74
C GLU A 94 -13.83 -6.35 -24.33
N VAL A 95 -15.12 -6.07 -24.18
CA VAL A 95 -15.75 -5.80 -22.88
C VAL A 95 -16.61 -7.00 -22.50
N VAL A 96 -16.40 -7.53 -21.29
CA VAL A 96 -17.07 -8.73 -20.78
C VAL A 96 -17.64 -8.48 -19.40
N TYR A 97 -18.80 -9.09 -19.12
CA TYR A 97 -19.36 -9.21 -17.79
C TYR A 97 -18.92 -10.52 -17.13
N PHE A 98 -18.13 -10.40 -16.05
CA PHE A 98 -17.74 -11.50 -15.19
C PHE A 98 -18.79 -11.70 -14.09
N LYS A 99 -19.84 -12.49 -14.40
CA LYS A 99 -20.88 -12.89 -13.44
C LYS A 99 -20.30 -13.78 -12.33
N ALA A 100 -20.52 -13.41 -11.08
CA ALA A 100 -20.00 -14.15 -9.92
C ALA A 100 -20.94 -14.09 -8.70
N ARG A 101 -20.88 -15.12 -7.84
CA ARG A 101 -21.58 -15.14 -6.53
C ARG A 101 -20.82 -14.39 -5.45
N ALA A 102 -19.52 -14.21 -5.63
CA ALA A 102 -18.63 -13.48 -4.74
C ALA A 102 -17.58 -12.76 -5.59
N THR A 103 -17.55 -11.44 -5.46
CA THR A 103 -16.58 -10.55 -6.13
C THR A 103 -15.60 -10.06 -5.08
N VAL A 104 -14.33 -10.44 -5.20
CA VAL A 104 -13.28 -10.08 -4.24
C VAL A 104 -12.40 -8.98 -4.82
N LEU A 105 -12.48 -7.77 -4.25
CA LEU A 105 -11.59 -6.67 -4.61
C LEU A 105 -10.23 -6.85 -3.89
N ALA A 106 -9.17 -6.93 -4.69
CA ALA A 106 -7.78 -7.03 -4.24
C ALA A 106 -6.86 -6.09 -5.04
N THR A 107 -7.34 -4.88 -5.33
CA THR A 107 -6.78 -3.94 -6.32
C THR A 107 -5.65 -3.04 -5.80
N GLY A 108 -5.24 -3.22 -4.55
CA GLY A 108 -4.15 -2.46 -3.93
C GLY A 108 -4.53 -1.03 -3.52
N GLY A 109 -3.51 -0.23 -3.17
CA GLY A 109 -3.68 1.17 -2.75
C GLY A 109 -3.72 2.20 -3.87
N ALA A 110 -3.77 3.48 -3.49
CA ALA A 110 -4.00 4.60 -4.40
C ALA A 110 -2.94 5.72 -4.32
N GLY A 111 -1.69 5.41 -3.98
CA GLY A 111 -0.68 6.45 -3.74
C GLY A 111 -0.40 7.39 -4.92
N ARG A 112 -0.83 7.05 -6.15
CA ARG A 112 -0.71 7.93 -7.34
C ARG A 112 -1.65 9.13 -7.33
N ILE A 113 -2.48 9.30 -6.31
CA ILE A 113 -3.15 10.57 -6.05
C ILE A 113 -2.19 11.66 -5.56
N TYR A 114 -0.98 11.31 -5.11
CA TYR A 114 0.04 12.28 -4.69
C TYR A 114 1.05 12.55 -5.81
N GLN A 115 1.62 13.75 -5.79
CA GLN A 115 2.69 14.15 -6.70
C GLN A 115 3.97 13.33 -6.50
N SER A 116 4.31 12.99 -5.25
CA SER A 116 5.43 12.11 -4.93
C SER A 116 4.96 10.90 -4.11
N THR A 117 5.22 9.71 -4.64
CA THR A 117 4.79 8.44 -4.04
C THR A 117 5.80 7.33 -4.33
N THR A 118 5.95 6.39 -3.39
CA THR A 118 6.75 5.18 -3.63
C THR A 118 6.01 4.15 -4.47
N ASN A 119 4.73 4.40 -4.76
CA ASN A 119 3.85 3.44 -5.40
C ASN A 119 4.16 3.31 -6.89
N ALA A 120 3.87 2.14 -7.47
CA ALA A 120 3.96 1.96 -8.92
C ALA A 120 2.93 2.86 -9.63
N HIS A 121 3.07 3.03 -10.95
CA HIS A 121 2.12 3.82 -11.72
C HIS A 121 0.71 3.23 -11.75
N ILE A 122 0.58 1.92 -11.52
CA ILE A 122 -0.70 1.18 -11.52
C ILE A 122 -1.51 1.35 -10.22
N ASN A 123 -0.96 1.98 -9.18
CA ASN A 123 -1.65 2.16 -7.90
C ASN A 123 -2.58 3.38 -7.93
N THR A 124 -3.69 3.25 -8.65
CA THR A 124 -4.65 4.32 -8.94
C THR A 124 -5.93 4.27 -8.10
N GLY A 125 -6.06 3.30 -7.20
CA GLY A 125 -7.26 3.19 -6.35
C GLY A 125 -8.50 2.74 -7.10
N ASP A 126 -8.35 1.87 -8.10
CA ASP A 126 -9.47 1.47 -8.97
C ASP A 126 -10.61 0.83 -8.16
N GLY A 127 -10.27 -0.01 -7.17
CA GLY A 127 -11.27 -0.59 -6.26
C GLY A 127 -11.98 0.45 -5.39
N VAL A 128 -11.30 1.52 -4.99
CA VAL A 128 -11.91 2.64 -4.24
C VAL A 128 -12.94 3.32 -5.15
N GLY A 129 -12.56 3.61 -6.39
CA GLY A 129 -13.47 4.21 -7.37
C GLY A 129 -14.68 3.32 -7.67
N MET A 130 -14.47 2.02 -7.88
CA MET A 130 -15.53 1.05 -8.13
C MET A 130 -16.51 0.95 -6.95
N ALA A 131 -15.99 0.88 -5.72
CA ALA A 131 -16.80 0.81 -4.50
C ALA A 131 -17.66 2.07 -4.32
N ILE A 132 -17.05 3.26 -4.42
CA ILE A 132 -17.76 4.54 -4.29
C ILE A 132 -18.89 4.65 -5.32
N ARG A 133 -18.62 4.33 -6.60
CA ARG A 133 -19.65 4.40 -7.66
C ARG A 133 -20.77 3.39 -7.47
N ALA A 134 -20.50 2.27 -6.81
CA ALA A 134 -21.50 1.26 -6.41
C ALA A 134 -22.27 1.62 -5.13
N GLY A 135 -21.98 2.77 -4.50
CA GLY A 135 -22.58 3.20 -3.24
C GLY A 135 -22.07 2.45 -2.02
N VAL A 136 -20.87 1.85 -2.09
CA VAL A 136 -20.21 1.19 -0.97
C VAL A 136 -19.32 2.21 -0.25
N PRO A 137 -19.45 2.37 1.08
CA PRO A 137 -18.68 3.35 1.82
C PRO A 137 -17.20 2.98 1.89
N MET A 138 -16.39 4.00 2.14
CA MET A 138 -14.96 3.86 2.44
C MET A 138 -14.72 4.25 3.89
N GLN A 139 -13.70 3.68 4.51
CA GLN A 139 -13.32 3.93 5.90
C GLN A 139 -11.88 4.46 5.98
N ASP A 140 -11.61 5.37 6.93
CA ASP A 140 -10.28 5.91 7.27
C ASP A 140 -9.46 6.48 6.08
N MET A 141 -10.12 7.06 5.08
CA MET A 141 -9.46 7.50 3.83
C MET A 141 -8.49 8.67 4.01
N GLU A 142 -8.55 9.39 5.12
CA GLU A 142 -7.60 10.43 5.51
C GLU A 142 -6.27 9.86 6.04
N MET A 143 -6.25 8.58 6.40
CA MET A 143 -5.11 7.89 6.97
C MET A 143 -4.15 7.42 5.87
N TRP A 144 -3.27 8.34 5.48
CA TRP A 144 -2.19 8.09 4.52
C TRP A 144 -0.84 7.96 5.21
N GLN A 145 -0.16 6.83 5.03
CA GLN A 145 1.18 6.66 5.56
C GLN A 145 2.21 7.22 4.59
N PHE A 146 2.99 8.16 5.10
CA PHE A 146 4.22 8.61 4.47
C PHE A 146 5.38 7.78 5.00
N HIS A 147 6.01 6.99 4.14
CA HIS A 147 7.20 6.26 4.53
C HIS A 147 8.34 7.24 4.81
N PRO A 148 9.09 7.12 5.92
CA PRO A 148 10.08 8.13 6.29
C PRO A 148 11.21 8.31 5.27
N THR A 149 11.51 7.26 4.52
CA THR A 149 12.71 7.18 3.67
C THR A 149 12.41 6.84 2.22
N GLY A 150 11.69 7.72 1.50
CA GLY A 150 11.75 7.76 0.04
C GLY A 150 13.00 8.51 -0.40
N ILE A 151 13.61 8.12 -1.52
CA ILE A 151 14.78 8.83 -2.10
C ILE A 151 14.34 10.23 -2.51
N ALA A 152 14.99 11.26 -1.96
CA ALA A 152 14.69 12.65 -2.29
C ALA A 152 14.90 12.91 -3.79
N GLY A 153 13.99 13.68 -4.40
CA GLY A 153 13.99 13.95 -5.84
C GLY A 153 13.47 12.82 -6.74
N ALA A 154 13.30 11.59 -6.24
CA ALA A 154 12.85 10.44 -7.03
C ALA A 154 11.58 9.75 -6.49
N GLY A 155 11.38 9.74 -5.17
CA GLY A 155 10.24 9.09 -4.50
C GLY A 155 10.37 7.57 -4.35
N VAL A 156 11.41 6.94 -4.92
CA VAL A 156 11.67 5.50 -4.81
C VAL A 156 11.93 5.11 -3.36
N LEU A 157 11.35 4.01 -2.89
CA LEU A 157 11.50 3.54 -1.51
C LEU A 157 12.93 3.02 -1.24
N VAL A 158 13.53 3.43 -0.13
CA VAL A 158 14.58 2.65 0.56
C VAL A 158 14.01 2.06 1.85
N THR A 159 14.21 0.75 2.01
CA THR A 159 13.54 -0.03 3.05
C THR A 159 13.80 0.49 4.46
N GLU A 160 12.80 0.43 5.33
CA GLU A 160 12.99 0.60 6.77
C GLU A 160 13.94 -0.45 7.37
N GLY A 161 14.15 -1.57 6.65
CA GLY A 161 15.21 -2.52 6.95
C GLY A 161 16.59 -1.87 7.06
N CYS A 162 16.87 -0.78 6.34
CA CYS A 162 18.13 -0.04 6.49
C CYS A 162 18.35 0.41 7.94
N ARG A 163 17.30 0.92 8.59
CA ARG A 163 17.33 1.32 10.01
C ARG A 163 17.28 0.10 10.93
N GLY A 164 16.56 -0.95 10.51
CA GLY A 164 16.52 -2.24 11.20
C GLY A 164 17.87 -2.93 11.33
N GLU A 165 18.72 -2.84 10.30
CA GLU A 165 20.10 -3.37 10.31
C GLU A 165 21.09 -2.43 11.02
N GLY A 166 20.64 -1.29 11.57
CA GLY A 166 21.46 -0.36 12.36
C GLY A 166 21.78 0.97 11.68
N GLY A 167 21.22 1.26 10.51
CA GLY A 167 21.24 2.58 9.91
C GLY A 167 20.48 3.63 10.73
N TYR A 168 20.82 4.90 10.56
CA TYR A 168 20.17 5.99 11.28
C TYR A 168 20.13 7.29 10.49
N LEU A 169 19.22 8.18 10.89
CA LEU A 169 18.94 9.45 10.25
C LEU A 169 19.79 10.57 10.86
N LEU A 170 20.34 11.42 9.99
CA LEU A 170 21.12 12.59 10.34
C LEU A 170 20.54 13.86 9.68
N ASN A 171 20.63 14.98 10.41
CA ASN A 171 20.37 16.31 9.85
C ASN A 171 21.66 16.95 9.29
N LYS A 172 21.60 18.20 8.81
CA LYS A 172 22.77 18.89 8.22
C LYS A 172 23.94 19.11 9.19
N HIS A 173 23.68 19.03 10.50
CA HIS A 173 24.69 19.19 11.54
C HIS A 173 25.32 17.85 11.95
N GLY A 174 24.94 16.75 11.31
CA GLY A 174 25.39 15.41 11.69
C GLY A 174 24.74 14.91 12.98
N GLU A 175 23.65 15.52 13.42
CA GLU A 175 22.92 15.10 14.62
C GLU A 175 22.01 13.91 14.29
N ARG A 176 22.08 12.85 15.10
CA ARG A 176 21.12 11.75 15.09
C ARG A 176 19.81 12.14 15.78
N PHE A 177 19.06 13.03 15.13
CA PHE A 177 17.92 13.74 15.71
C PHE A 177 16.80 12.83 16.24
N MET A 178 16.67 11.59 15.76
CA MET A 178 15.66 10.67 16.27
C MET A 178 15.87 10.27 17.75
N GLU A 179 17.08 10.44 18.29
CA GLU A 179 17.34 10.30 19.73
C GLU A 179 16.61 11.35 20.56
N ARG A 180 16.40 12.56 20.00
CA ARG A 180 15.59 13.62 20.62
C ARG A 180 14.10 13.33 20.50
N TYR A 181 13.60 12.98 19.32
CA TYR A 181 12.16 12.85 19.08
C TYR A 181 11.55 11.55 19.62
N ALA A 182 12.33 10.47 19.68
CA ALA A 182 11.89 9.18 20.20
C ALA A 182 13.01 8.52 21.03
N PRO A 183 13.26 8.96 22.28
CA PRO A 183 14.42 8.53 23.06
C PRO A 183 14.59 7.00 23.19
N ASN A 184 13.47 6.29 23.29
CA ASN A 184 13.45 4.83 23.39
C ASN A 184 13.73 4.15 22.05
N ALA A 185 12.80 4.30 21.08
CA ALA A 185 12.83 3.55 19.82
C ALA A 185 13.74 4.17 18.74
N LYS A 186 14.11 5.44 18.88
CA LYS A 186 14.97 6.20 17.96
C LYS A 186 14.46 6.07 16.52
N ASP A 187 15.34 5.70 15.59
CA ASP A 187 15.04 5.52 14.16
C ASP A 187 14.03 4.40 13.85
N LEU A 188 13.72 3.55 14.84
CA LEU A 188 12.73 2.47 14.79
C LEU A 188 11.42 2.83 15.50
N ALA A 189 11.14 4.12 15.72
CA ALA A 189 9.82 4.59 16.16
C ALA A 189 8.72 4.33 15.10
N GLY A 190 7.47 4.64 15.46
CA GLY A 190 6.34 4.62 14.51
C GLY A 190 6.61 5.51 13.29
N ARG A 191 6.19 5.06 12.10
CA ARG A 191 6.53 5.73 10.83
C ARG A 191 6.01 7.16 10.77
N ASP A 192 4.80 7.38 11.26
CA ASP A 192 4.17 8.69 11.41
C ASP A 192 5.03 9.66 12.27
N VAL A 193 5.62 9.16 13.36
CA VAL A 193 6.55 9.94 14.21
C VAL A 193 7.84 10.26 13.46
N VAL A 194 8.49 9.25 12.86
CA VAL A 194 9.76 9.47 12.14
C VAL A 194 9.57 10.43 10.96
N ALA A 195 8.48 10.27 10.20
CA ALA A 195 8.16 11.15 9.08
C ALA A 195 7.95 12.60 9.53
N ARG A 196 7.15 12.84 10.59
CA ARG A 196 6.95 14.19 11.15
C ARG A 196 8.26 14.78 11.65
N SER A 197 9.10 14.01 12.34
CA SER A 197 10.41 14.45 12.83
C SER A 197 11.33 14.93 11.70
N ILE A 198 11.41 14.18 10.59
CA ILE A 198 12.19 14.61 9.42
C ILE A 198 11.65 15.92 8.86
N MET A 199 10.33 16.05 8.71
CA MET A 199 9.72 17.27 8.19
C MET A 199 9.93 18.48 9.12
N ILE A 200 9.95 18.29 10.44
CA ILE A 200 10.28 19.35 11.41
C ILE A 200 11.74 19.78 11.24
N GLU A 201 12.69 18.84 11.14
CA GLU A 201 14.10 19.17 10.91
C GLU A 201 14.29 19.99 9.62
N ILE A 202 13.61 19.62 8.54
CA ILE A 202 13.66 20.36 7.28
C ILE A 202 13.03 21.75 7.44
N ARG A 203 11.82 21.85 8.00
CA ARG A 203 11.08 23.10 8.16
C ARG A 203 11.80 24.11 9.06
N GLU A 204 12.54 23.64 10.05
CA GLU A 204 13.31 24.48 10.96
C GLU A 204 14.76 24.73 10.48
N GLY A 205 15.03 24.53 9.18
CA GLY A 205 16.30 24.90 8.54
C GLY A 205 17.48 23.97 8.82
N ARG A 206 17.24 22.82 9.46
CA ARG A 206 18.23 21.78 9.77
C ARG A 206 18.29 20.67 8.71
N GLY A 207 17.40 20.70 7.72
CA GLY A 207 17.47 19.84 6.54
C GLY A 207 18.76 20.04 5.74
N CYS A 208 19.23 18.96 5.10
CA CYS A 208 20.24 19.02 4.05
C CYS A 208 19.58 19.48 2.73
N ASP A 209 20.39 19.91 1.78
CA ASP A 209 19.95 20.30 0.44
C ASP A 209 20.99 19.86 -0.61
N GLY A 210 20.68 19.96 -1.89
CA GLY A 210 21.56 19.58 -3.00
C GLY A 210 20.78 19.26 -4.28
N PRO A 211 21.35 18.46 -5.20
CA PRO A 211 20.67 18.07 -6.45
C PRO A 211 19.32 17.37 -6.26
N TRP A 212 19.08 16.83 -5.06
CA TRP A 212 17.86 16.08 -4.69
C TRP A 212 16.79 16.94 -4.01
N GLY A 213 17.09 18.23 -3.74
CA GLY A 213 16.26 19.13 -2.94
C GLY A 213 16.38 18.89 -1.42
N PRO A 214 15.46 19.43 -0.60
CA PRO A 214 15.48 19.30 0.85
C PRO A 214 15.37 17.84 1.32
N HIS A 215 16.26 17.40 2.20
CA HIS A 215 16.28 16.00 2.67
C HIS A 215 16.96 15.82 4.03
N ALA A 216 16.80 14.64 4.63
CA ALA A 216 17.64 14.12 5.70
C ALA A 216 18.63 13.08 5.13
N LYS A 217 19.69 12.76 5.87
CA LYS A 217 20.68 11.75 5.47
C LYS A 217 20.42 10.42 6.17
N LEU A 218 20.25 9.33 5.41
CA LEU A 218 20.21 7.97 5.95
C LEU A 218 21.60 7.34 5.88
N LYS A 219 22.29 7.25 7.01
CA LYS A 219 23.67 6.77 7.11
C LYS A 219 23.73 5.25 7.27
N LEU A 220 24.55 4.59 6.45
CA LEU A 220 24.66 3.12 6.38
C LEU A 220 26.09 2.59 6.27
N ASP A 221 27.06 3.42 5.91
CA ASP A 221 28.45 3.03 5.63
C ASP A 221 29.14 2.33 6.81
N HIS A 222 28.73 2.63 8.05
CA HIS A 222 29.28 2.01 9.27
C HIS A 222 28.89 0.52 9.43
N LEU A 223 27.91 0.04 8.68
CA LEU A 223 27.53 -1.38 8.67
C LEU A 223 28.53 -2.26 7.92
N GLY A 224 29.36 -1.64 7.07
CA GLY A 224 30.34 -2.36 6.25
C GLY A 224 29.73 -2.99 5.00
N LYS A 225 30.58 -3.14 3.97
CA LYS A 225 30.18 -3.61 2.63
C LYS A 225 29.49 -4.97 2.66
N GLU A 226 30.01 -5.93 3.42
CA GLU A 226 29.49 -7.30 3.48
C GLU A 226 28.04 -7.35 3.97
N VAL A 227 27.72 -6.65 5.06
CA VAL A 227 26.35 -6.59 5.60
C VAL A 227 25.42 -5.93 4.59
N LEU A 228 25.86 -4.84 3.97
CA LEU A 228 25.05 -4.12 2.98
C LEU A 228 24.76 -4.98 1.74
N GLU A 229 25.76 -5.63 1.16
CA GLU A 229 25.58 -6.48 -0.02
C GLU A 229 24.79 -7.77 0.27
N SER A 230 24.85 -8.28 1.50
CA SER A 230 24.11 -9.48 1.91
C SER A 230 22.66 -9.18 2.30
N ARG A 231 22.44 -8.16 3.13
CA ARG A 231 21.13 -7.89 3.76
C ARG A 231 20.30 -6.85 3.01
N LEU A 232 20.96 -5.90 2.36
CA LEU A 232 20.37 -4.72 1.72
C LEU A 232 20.82 -4.52 0.25
N PRO A 233 20.93 -5.56 -0.60
CA PRO A 233 21.43 -5.41 -1.97
C PRO A 233 20.53 -4.57 -2.87
N GLY A 234 19.20 -4.68 -2.72
CA GLY A 234 18.24 -3.94 -3.53
C GLY A 234 18.38 -2.43 -3.36
N ILE A 235 18.49 -1.92 -2.13
CA ILE A 235 18.66 -0.48 -1.91
C ILE A 235 20.02 0.04 -2.37
N LEU A 236 21.06 -0.80 -2.49
CA LEU A 236 22.34 -0.40 -3.07
C LEU A 236 22.15 -0.05 -4.55
N GLU A 237 21.44 -0.91 -5.29
CA GLU A 237 21.09 -0.66 -6.70
C GLU A 237 20.22 0.59 -6.84
N LEU A 238 19.16 0.71 -6.03
CA LEU A 238 18.24 1.85 -6.10
C LEU A 238 18.94 3.18 -5.80
N SER A 239 19.74 3.25 -4.73
CA SER A 239 20.47 4.47 -4.37
C SER A 239 21.45 4.90 -5.46
N ARG A 240 22.24 3.96 -6.00
CA ARG A 240 23.20 4.27 -7.07
C ARG A 240 22.51 4.72 -8.36
N THR A 241 21.36 4.13 -8.66
CA THR A 241 20.60 4.43 -9.88
C THR A 241 19.88 5.77 -9.80
N PHE A 242 19.13 6.00 -8.71
CA PHE A 242 18.19 7.12 -8.62
C PHE A 242 18.71 8.31 -7.80
N ALA A 243 19.68 8.10 -6.90
CA ALA A 243 20.31 9.18 -6.15
C ALA A 243 21.75 9.46 -6.61
N HIS A 244 22.37 8.56 -7.40
CA HIS A 244 23.80 8.59 -7.71
C HIS A 244 24.70 8.56 -6.47
N VAL A 245 24.22 7.89 -5.41
CA VAL A 245 24.92 7.75 -4.13
C VAL A 245 25.22 6.28 -3.88
N ASP A 246 26.48 5.97 -3.51
CA ASP A 246 26.91 4.64 -3.08
C ASP A 246 26.77 4.52 -1.55
N PRO A 247 25.79 3.75 -1.02
CA PRO A 247 25.52 3.69 0.41
C PRO A 247 26.65 3.09 1.27
N VAL A 248 27.61 2.41 0.61
CA VAL A 248 28.82 1.89 1.27
C VAL A 248 29.78 3.03 1.66
N LYS A 249 29.64 4.21 1.06
CA LYS A 249 30.57 5.34 1.21
C LYS A 249 29.89 6.62 1.70
N GLU A 250 28.63 6.83 1.33
CA GLU A 250 27.92 8.08 1.59
C GLU A 250 26.46 7.84 2.01
N PRO A 251 25.88 8.66 2.93
CA PRO A 251 24.48 8.57 3.31
C PRO A 251 23.50 8.84 2.16
N ILE A 252 22.39 8.09 2.13
CA ILE A 252 21.33 8.24 1.12
C ILE A 252 20.49 9.50 1.43
N PRO A 253 20.19 10.36 0.45
CA PRO A 253 19.30 11.50 0.63
C PRO A 253 17.84 11.03 0.67
N VAL A 254 17.16 11.26 1.80
CA VAL A 254 15.81 10.73 2.04
C VAL A 254 14.83 11.80 2.51
N ILE A 255 13.56 11.63 2.12
CA ILE A 255 12.44 12.47 2.53
C ILE A 255 11.19 11.60 2.74
N PRO A 256 10.27 11.98 3.64
CA PRO A 256 8.96 11.34 3.74
C PRO A 256 8.22 11.36 2.41
N THR A 257 7.67 10.21 2.00
CA THR A 257 7.01 10.05 0.70
C THR A 257 5.75 9.21 0.86
N CYS A 258 4.66 9.57 0.18
CA CYS A 258 3.39 8.83 0.23
C CYS A 258 3.65 7.35 -0.12
N HIS A 259 3.11 6.42 0.67
CA HIS A 259 3.51 5.03 0.61
C HIS A 259 2.39 4.01 0.71
N TYR A 260 1.44 4.17 1.63
CA TYR A 260 0.41 3.16 1.88
C TYR A 260 -0.90 3.80 2.33
N MET A 261 -1.99 3.25 1.84
CA MET A 261 -3.36 3.65 2.18
C MET A 261 -3.84 2.77 3.35
N MET A 262 -4.05 3.34 4.54
CA MET A 262 -4.63 2.57 5.66
C MET A 262 -6.15 2.45 5.54
N GLY A 263 -6.78 3.48 4.97
CA GLY A 263 -8.19 3.45 4.64
C GLY A 263 -8.49 2.47 3.50
N GLY A 264 -9.77 2.20 3.29
CA GLY A 264 -10.23 1.19 2.34
C GLY A 264 -11.69 0.82 2.55
N ILE A 265 -12.13 -0.20 1.83
CA ILE A 265 -13.48 -0.76 1.96
C ILE A 265 -13.57 -1.43 3.34
N PRO A 266 -14.50 -1.06 4.23
CA PRO A 266 -14.62 -1.70 5.53
C PRO A 266 -14.98 -3.17 5.37
N THR A 267 -14.29 -4.06 6.10
CA THR A 267 -14.51 -5.50 5.98
C THR A 267 -14.51 -6.23 7.32
N LYS A 268 -15.26 -7.34 7.37
CA LYS A 268 -15.08 -8.37 8.41
C LYS A 268 -13.77 -9.13 8.18
N VAL A 269 -13.33 -9.90 9.18
CA VAL A 269 -12.19 -10.85 9.05
C VAL A 269 -12.40 -11.87 7.91
N THR A 270 -13.65 -12.23 7.63
CA THR A 270 -14.04 -13.09 6.49
C THR A 270 -13.83 -12.43 5.13
N GLY A 271 -13.47 -11.15 5.08
CA GLY A 271 -13.32 -10.35 3.86
C GLY A 271 -14.62 -9.77 3.34
N GLN A 272 -15.79 -10.12 3.90
CA GLN A 272 -17.09 -9.56 3.49
C GLN A 272 -17.08 -8.04 3.68
N ALA A 273 -17.45 -7.31 2.63
CA ALA A 273 -17.57 -5.85 2.66
C ALA A 273 -18.76 -5.42 3.52
N LEU A 274 -18.59 -4.29 4.22
CA LEU A 274 -19.59 -3.71 5.09
C LEU A 274 -20.14 -2.40 4.49
N THR A 275 -21.39 -2.12 4.81
CA THR A 275 -22.00 -0.80 4.69
C THR A 275 -22.81 -0.52 5.96
N VAL A 276 -23.37 0.68 6.07
CA VAL A 276 -24.22 1.05 7.19
C VAL A 276 -25.66 1.26 6.72
N ASN A 277 -26.62 0.76 7.49
CA ASN A 277 -28.03 1.05 7.25
C ASN A 277 -28.41 2.46 7.77
N GLU A 278 -29.68 2.86 7.60
CA GLU A 278 -30.18 4.17 8.05
C GLU A 278 -30.08 4.40 9.58
N LYS A 279 -29.88 3.33 10.37
CA LYS A 279 -29.70 3.38 11.82
C LYS A 279 -28.22 3.46 12.23
N GLY A 280 -27.29 3.44 11.26
CA GLY A 280 -25.86 3.38 11.53
C GLY A 280 -25.35 2.01 11.98
N GLU A 281 -26.10 0.94 11.70
CA GLU A 281 -25.68 -0.43 12.02
C GLU A 281 -24.96 -1.06 10.84
N ASP A 282 -23.89 -1.80 11.13
CA ASP A 282 -23.15 -2.55 10.12
C ASP A 282 -24.02 -3.63 9.48
N VAL A 283 -24.06 -3.63 8.15
CA VAL A 283 -24.69 -4.67 7.33
C VAL A 283 -23.72 -5.12 6.24
N VAL A 284 -23.68 -6.42 5.98
CA VAL A 284 -22.84 -6.98 4.90
C VAL A 284 -23.40 -6.55 3.56
N VAL A 285 -22.53 -6.18 2.62
CA VAL A 285 -22.86 -5.97 1.21
C VAL A 285 -22.87 -7.34 0.51
N PRO A 286 -24.04 -7.92 0.16
CA PRO A 286 -24.09 -9.28 -0.37
C PRO A 286 -23.28 -9.39 -1.67
N GLY A 287 -22.49 -10.45 -1.78
CA GLY A 287 -21.65 -10.75 -2.94
C GLY A 287 -20.36 -9.93 -3.06
N LEU A 288 -20.08 -8.98 -2.17
CA LEU A 288 -18.86 -8.16 -2.21
C LEU A 288 -17.89 -8.49 -1.07
N PHE A 289 -16.61 -8.62 -1.44
CA PHE A 289 -15.51 -8.88 -0.52
C PHE A 289 -14.33 -7.96 -0.87
N ALA A 290 -13.45 -7.70 0.10
CA ALA A 290 -12.19 -7.02 -0.15
C ALA A 290 -11.06 -7.58 0.73
N VAL A 291 -9.84 -7.64 0.17
CA VAL A 291 -8.64 -8.10 0.88
C VAL A 291 -7.41 -7.28 0.50
N GLY A 292 -6.43 -7.21 1.41
CA GLY A 292 -5.20 -6.45 1.23
C GLY A 292 -5.40 -4.94 1.32
N GLU A 293 -4.55 -4.15 0.66
CA GLU A 293 -4.50 -2.68 0.84
C GLU A 293 -5.78 -1.93 0.41
N ILE A 294 -6.64 -2.55 -0.40
CA ILE A 294 -7.96 -1.96 -0.72
C ILE A 294 -8.97 -2.10 0.43
N ALA A 295 -8.71 -3.00 1.39
CA ALA A 295 -9.59 -3.28 2.51
C ALA A 295 -9.18 -2.54 3.78
N CYS A 296 -10.17 -2.21 4.59
CA CYS A 296 -10.04 -1.63 5.92
C CYS A 296 -10.69 -2.55 6.95
N VAL A 297 -9.96 -3.55 7.42
CA VAL A 297 -10.48 -4.56 8.37
C VAL A 297 -10.93 -3.96 9.73
N SER A 298 -10.25 -3.03 10.42
CA SER A 298 -8.92 -2.43 10.21
C SER A 298 -7.91 -2.97 11.22
N VAL A 299 -6.83 -3.58 10.72
CA VAL A 299 -5.68 -4.03 11.53
C VAL A 299 -4.54 -3.01 11.58
N HIS A 300 -4.69 -1.88 10.87
CA HIS A 300 -3.65 -0.87 10.71
C HIS A 300 -4.03 0.47 11.36
N GLY A 301 -5.33 0.74 11.53
CA GLY A 301 -5.84 1.99 12.09
C GLY A 301 -5.18 3.22 11.45
N ALA A 302 -4.76 4.17 12.27
CA ALA A 302 -4.14 5.41 11.80
C ALA A 302 -2.67 5.28 11.36
N ASN A 303 -1.99 4.16 11.62
CA ASN A 303 -0.57 4.01 11.31
C ASN A 303 -0.13 2.55 11.24
N ARG A 304 0.05 2.04 10.01
CA ARG A 304 0.52 0.68 9.79
C ARG A 304 1.96 0.46 10.26
N LEU A 305 2.22 -0.63 10.99
CA LEU A 305 3.59 -1.08 11.28
C LEU A 305 4.29 -1.65 10.02
N GLY A 306 5.58 -1.38 9.90
CA GLY A 306 6.39 -1.93 8.82
C GLY A 306 6.44 -3.47 8.87
N GLY A 307 6.25 -4.10 7.71
CA GLY A 307 6.13 -5.57 7.59
C GLY A 307 4.70 -6.12 7.72
N ASN A 308 3.77 -5.38 8.34
CA ASN A 308 2.41 -5.90 8.56
C ASN A 308 1.54 -5.96 7.30
N SER A 309 1.82 -5.18 6.25
CA SER A 309 1.02 -5.24 5.01
C SER A 309 1.14 -6.61 4.33
N LEU A 310 2.35 -7.14 4.14
CA LEU A 310 2.52 -8.46 3.50
C LEU A 310 1.92 -9.59 4.36
N LEU A 311 1.91 -9.43 5.68
CA LEU A 311 1.20 -10.34 6.58
C LEU A 311 -0.31 -10.28 6.34
N ASP A 312 -0.88 -9.08 6.29
CA ASP A 312 -2.29 -8.82 5.99
C ASP A 312 -2.70 -9.45 4.65
N LEU A 313 -1.96 -9.22 3.56
CA LEU A 313 -2.25 -9.80 2.25
C LEU A 313 -2.47 -11.31 2.31
N VAL A 314 -1.55 -12.02 2.98
CA VAL A 314 -1.55 -13.49 3.05
C VAL A 314 -2.61 -14.00 4.02
N VAL A 315 -2.75 -13.36 5.19
CA VAL A 315 -3.70 -13.78 6.22
C VAL A 315 -5.13 -13.56 5.75
N PHE A 316 -5.48 -12.35 5.30
CA PHE A 316 -6.85 -12.02 4.93
C PHE A 316 -7.23 -12.52 3.54
N GLY A 317 -6.27 -12.59 2.60
CA GLY A 317 -6.48 -13.29 1.33
C GLY A 317 -6.85 -14.76 1.54
N ARG A 318 -6.14 -15.45 2.44
CA ARG A 318 -6.46 -16.83 2.83
C ARG A 318 -7.76 -16.93 3.62
N ALA A 319 -8.02 -16.02 4.56
CA ALA A 319 -9.25 -16.03 5.36
C ALA A 319 -10.50 -15.90 4.47
N ALA A 320 -10.49 -14.97 3.51
CA ALA A 320 -11.58 -14.83 2.55
C ALA A 320 -11.80 -16.10 1.74
N GLY A 321 -10.74 -16.77 1.28
CA GLY A 321 -10.84 -18.05 0.59
C GLY A 321 -11.40 -19.18 1.46
N LEU A 322 -10.98 -19.27 2.73
CA LEU A 322 -11.44 -20.30 3.67
C LEU A 322 -12.92 -20.16 4.04
N HIS A 323 -13.37 -18.92 4.26
CA HIS A 323 -14.74 -18.64 4.70
C HIS A 323 -15.71 -18.37 3.54
N LEU A 324 -15.28 -18.52 2.28
CA LEU A 324 -16.08 -18.14 1.12
C LEU A 324 -17.36 -18.97 1.00
N GLN A 325 -17.30 -20.28 1.29
CA GLN A 325 -18.49 -21.15 1.23
C GLN A 325 -19.53 -20.76 2.27
N GLU A 326 -19.09 -20.54 3.52
CA GLU A 326 -19.95 -20.11 4.63
C GLU A 326 -20.59 -18.75 4.31
N SER A 327 -19.79 -17.79 3.84
CA SER A 327 -20.24 -16.45 3.48
C SER A 327 -21.26 -16.48 2.33
N ILE A 328 -21.04 -17.32 1.32
CA ILE A 328 -21.98 -17.50 0.20
C ILE A 328 -23.27 -18.20 0.65
N ALA A 329 -23.20 -19.12 1.60
CA ALA A 329 -24.39 -19.76 2.16
C ALA A 329 -25.20 -18.77 3.02
N GLU A 330 -24.52 -17.95 3.82
CA GLU A 330 -25.12 -16.92 4.68
C GLU A 330 -25.86 -15.85 3.88
N GLN A 331 -25.27 -15.36 2.77
CA GLN A 331 -25.92 -14.35 1.93
C GLN A 331 -27.11 -14.90 1.10
N GLY A 332 -27.24 -16.23 1.00
CA GLY A 332 -28.25 -16.88 0.17
C GLY A 332 -28.03 -16.77 -1.35
N ALA A 333 -29.05 -17.13 -2.12
CA ALA A 333 -29.01 -17.00 -3.58
C ALA A 333 -29.23 -15.54 -3.99
N LEU A 334 -28.31 -14.98 -4.77
CA LEU A 334 -28.44 -13.64 -5.32
C LEU A 334 -29.26 -13.69 -6.61
N ARG A 335 -30.19 -12.75 -6.78
CA ARG A 335 -30.94 -12.58 -8.03
C ARG A 335 -29.99 -12.17 -9.17
N ASP A 336 -30.32 -12.57 -10.38
CA ASP A 336 -29.56 -12.16 -11.57
C ASP A 336 -29.63 -10.65 -11.81
N ALA A 337 -28.55 -10.09 -12.35
CA ALA A 337 -28.56 -8.75 -12.93
C ALA A 337 -29.37 -8.73 -14.23
N SER A 338 -30.14 -7.66 -14.42
CA SER A 338 -30.75 -7.32 -15.70
C SER A 338 -29.71 -6.82 -16.70
N GLU A 339 -30.08 -6.71 -17.97
CA GLU A 339 -29.23 -6.09 -19.00
C GLU A 339 -28.92 -4.62 -18.66
N SER A 340 -29.90 -3.87 -18.14
CA SER A 340 -29.69 -2.49 -17.70
C SER A 340 -28.76 -2.36 -16.51
N ASP A 341 -28.72 -3.35 -15.61
CA ASP A 341 -27.79 -3.36 -14.48
C ASP A 341 -26.34 -3.53 -14.96
N VAL A 342 -26.13 -4.34 -16.00
CA VAL A 342 -24.82 -4.49 -16.65
C VAL A 342 -24.46 -3.22 -17.43
N GLU A 343 -25.38 -2.65 -18.20
CA GLU A 343 -25.15 -1.42 -18.97
C GLU A 343 -24.78 -0.23 -18.07
N ALA A 344 -25.39 -0.12 -16.89
CA ALA A 344 -25.05 0.92 -15.91
C ALA A 344 -23.56 0.88 -15.49
N SER A 345 -22.94 -0.30 -15.48
CA SER A 345 -21.50 -0.43 -15.21
C SER A 345 -20.60 0.03 -16.38
N LEU A 346 -21.17 0.29 -17.56
CA LEU A 346 -20.46 0.74 -18.76
C LEU A 346 -20.57 2.24 -19.00
N ASP A 347 -21.48 2.95 -18.33
CA ASP A 347 -21.69 4.40 -18.49
C ASP A 347 -20.38 5.22 -18.42
N ARG A 348 -19.51 4.87 -17.46
CA ARG A 348 -18.21 5.54 -17.29
C ARG A 348 -17.30 5.35 -18.50
N LEU A 349 -17.21 4.13 -19.03
CA LEU A 349 -16.42 3.81 -20.21
C LEU A 349 -17.01 4.50 -21.45
N ASN A 350 -18.33 4.39 -21.64
CA ASN A 350 -19.05 4.97 -22.76
C ASN A 350 -18.86 6.50 -22.82
N ARG A 351 -18.84 7.19 -21.68
CA ARG A 351 -18.53 8.63 -21.62
C ARG A 351 -17.14 8.94 -22.18
N TRP A 352 -16.11 8.18 -21.79
CA TRP A 352 -14.74 8.37 -22.31
C TRP A 352 -14.65 8.05 -23.80
N ASN A 353 -15.29 6.95 -24.23
CA ASN A 353 -15.30 6.55 -25.64
C ASN A 353 -15.95 7.59 -26.56
N ASN A 354 -16.87 8.42 -26.07
CA ASN A 354 -17.59 9.41 -26.88
C ASN A 354 -17.06 10.85 -26.75
N ASN A 355 -16.20 11.15 -25.78
CA ASN A 355 -15.67 12.51 -25.64
C ASN A 355 -14.45 12.73 -26.56
N ARG A 356 -14.51 13.73 -27.44
CA ARG A 356 -13.40 14.13 -28.35
C ARG A 356 -12.92 15.56 -28.16
N ASN A 357 -13.71 16.39 -27.48
CA ASN A 357 -13.50 17.84 -27.38
C ASN A 357 -13.43 18.32 -25.92
N GLY A 358 -13.23 17.40 -24.97
CA GLY A 358 -13.11 17.69 -23.55
C GLY A 358 -11.71 18.17 -23.16
N GLU A 359 -11.52 18.35 -21.86
CA GLU A 359 -10.25 18.77 -21.27
C GLU A 359 -9.17 17.67 -21.31
N ASP A 360 -7.90 18.09 -21.24
CA ASP A 360 -6.75 17.17 -21.24
C ASP A 360 -6.61 16.43 -19.88
N PRO A 361 -6.72 15.09 -19.86
CA PRO A 361 -6.56 14.32 -18.63
C PRO A 361 -5.16 14.40 -18.01
N VAL A 362 -4.12 14.81 -18.76
CA VAL A 362 -2.78 15.01 -18.20
C VAL A 362 -2.74 16.21 -17.26
N ALA A 363 -3.38 17.32 -17.66
CA ALA A 363 -3.48 18.52 -16.82
C ALA A 363 -4.28 18.22 -15.55
N ILE A 364 -5.44 17.57 -15.68
CA ILE A 364 -6.30 17.19 -14.56
C ILE A 364 -5.54 16.33 -13.54
N ARG A 365 -4.81 15.31 -14.02
CA ARG A 365 -4.02 14.43 -13.14
C ARG A 365 -2.96 15.20 -12.36
N LYS A 366 -2.21 16.10 -13.02
CA LYS A 366 -1.16 16.90 -12.36
C LYS A 366 -1.76 17.85 -11.32
N ALA A 367 -2.88 18.50 -11.64
CA ALA A 367 -3.58 19.38 -10.71
C ALA A 367 -4.10 18.63 -9.47
N LEU A 368 -4.70 17.45 -9.66
CA LEU A 368 -5.12 16.57 -8.56
C LEU A 368 -3.93 16.21 -7.66
N GLN A 369 -2.83 15.77 -8.27
CA GLN A 369 -1.62 15.35 -7.56
C GLN A 369 -0.98 16.47 -6.75
N GLU A 370 -0.90 17.67 -7.32
CA GLU A 370 -0.39 18.86 -6.66
C GLU A 370 -1.29 19.28 -5.49
N CYS A 371 -2.61 19.29 -5.68
CA CYS A 371 -3.56 19.59 -4.61
C CYS A 371 -3.37 18.64 -3.41
N MET A 372 -3.32 17.33 -3.66
CA MET A 372 -3.09 16.33 -2.60
C MET A 372 -1.74 16.54 -1.89
N GLN A 373 -0.69 16.83 -2.66
CA GLN A 373 0.66 17.01 -2.13
C GLN A 373 0.79 18.26 -1.23
N HIS A 374 0.07 19.34 -1.55
CA HIS A 374 0.13 20.59 -0.80
C HIS A 374 -0.82 20.60 0.41
N ASN A 375 -2.05 20.11 0.24
CA ASN A 375 -3.10 20.32 1.23
C ASN A 375 -3.31 19.12 2.18
N PHE A 376 -2.88 17.92 1.79
CA PHE A 376 -3.16 16.67 2.53
C PHE A 376 -1.91 15.86 2.90
N SER A 377 -0.75 16.53 2.97
CA SER A 377 0.56 15.94 3.28
C SER A 377 0.75 15.56 4.75
N VAL A 378 2.00 15.40 5.19
CA VAL A 378 2.43 15.00 6.54
C VAL A 378 1.89 15.93 7.63
N PHE A 379 1.89 17.24 7.39
CA PHE A 379 1.26 18.24 8.25
C PHE A 379 0.09 18.86 7.50
N ARG A 380 -1.01 19.08 8.19
CA ARG A 380 -2.28 19.58 7.64
C ARG A 380 -2.82 20.68 8.53
N GLU A 381 -3.60 21.58 7.95
CA GLU A 381 -4.30 22.66 8.64
C GLU A 381 -5.70 22.85 8.04
N GLY A 382 -6.65 23.33 8.86
CA GLY A 382 -8.05 23.44 8.47
C GLY A 382 -8.27 24.26 7.20
N ASP A 383 -7.68 25.44 7.14
CA ASP A 383 -7.85 26.37 6.01
C ASP A 383 -7.28 25.81 4.69
N ALA A 384 -6.11 25.15 4.73
CA ALA A 384 -5.50 24.55 3.54
C ALA A 384 -6.31 23.34 3.03
N MET A 385 -6.78 22.48 3.95
CA MET A 385 -7.62 21.34 3.56
C MET A 385 -8.96 21.79 2.97
N ALA A 386 -9.59 22.82 3.55
CA ALA A 386 -10.82 23.40 3.00
C ALA A 386 -10.59 23.96 1.59
N LYS A 387 -9.50 24.70 1.37
CA LYS A 387 -9.13 25.19 0.03
C LYS A 387 -8.77 24.10 -0.97
N GLY A 388 -8.24 22.97 -0.51
CA GLY A 388 -7.93 21.84 -1.37
C GLY A 388 -9.16 21.00 -1.75
N LEU A 389 -10.27 21.16 -1.02
CA LEU A 389 -11.52 20.47 -1.29
C LEU A 389 -12.38 21.20 -2.34
N GLU A 390 -12.36 22.53 -2.33
CA GLU A 390 -12.95 23.39 -3.38
C GLU A 390 -12.11 23.35 -4.67
#